data_AF-A0A0F8B4E1-F1
#
_entry.id   AF-A0A0F8B4E1-F1
#
_cell.length_a   1.000
_cell.length_b   1.000
_cell.length_c   1.000
_cell.angle_alpha   90.00
_cell.angle_beta   90.00
_cell.angle_gamma   90.00
#
_symmetry.space_group_name_H-M   'P 1'
#
loop_
_entity.id
_entity.type
_entity.pdbx_description
1 polymer ?
#
loop_
_entity_poly.entity_id
_entity_poly.type
_entity_poly.pdbx_seq_one_letter_code
_entity_poly.pdbx_strand_id
1 'polypeptide(L)'
;METIHIPGLTFEAGIRHLTIADAEACQIVENDAFTNPNYRATPEKACRNPFRYRLTHYPDLCLGLFLKAPANAVLDGKPLPSPSSDSTSESGGKWTLVCHIIASRSANPVISDGDMEVPAGWTPDPSSARTGSMAALHSFACVHAAQGKGLGRQLMANYVQRMTRAPDVELIALLCQDHLLGVYTSMGYTRSHTESLATFGGGGWNDMILETKS
;
A
#
# COMPACT_ATOMS: atom_id res chain seq x y z
N MET A 1 2.83 -17.10 -3.04
CA MET A 1 2.75 -16.24 -1.85
C MET A 1 3.87 -16.65 -0.92
N GLU A 2 4.62 -15.71 -0.38
CA GLU A 2 5.77 -15.94 0.51
C GLU A 2 5.28 -15.92 1.96
N THR A 3 5.36 -17.04 2.67
CA THR A 3 5.00 -17.10 4.09
C THR A 3 6.07 -16.40 4.93
N ILE A 4 5.63 -15.57 5.87
CA ILE A 4 6.49 -14.80 6.77
C ILE A 4 6.19 -15.15 8.23
N HIS A 5 7.23 -15.15 9.05
CA HIS A 5 7.09 -15.37 10.48
C HIS A 5 7.04 -14.05 11.23
N ILE A 6 6.00 -13.86 12.05
CA ILE A 6 5.86 -12.69 12.92
C ILE A 6 5.82 -13.19 14.37
N PRO A 7 6.83 -12.86 15.19
CA PRO A 7 6.84 -13.26 16.59
C PRO A 7 5.56 -12.83 17.31
N GLY A 8 4.91 -13.78 18.00
CA GLY A 8 3.69 -13.52 18.76
C GLY A 8 2.40 -13.44 17.94
N LEU A 9 2.46 -13.62 16.61
CA LEU A 9 1.26 -13.69 15.77
C LEU A 9 0.69 -15.12 15.78
N THR A 10 -0.62 -15.22 16.03
CA THR A 10 -1.34 -16.50 16.11
C THR A 10 -1.73 -17.08 14.75
N PHE A 11 -1.69 -16.27 13.69
CA PHE A 11 -2.10 -16.65 12.34
C PHE A 11 -0.88 -16.79 11.42
N GLU A 12 -0.99 -17.69 10.44
CA GLU A 12 -0.01 -17.75 9.35
C GLU A 12 -0.10 -16.45 8.54
N ALA A 13 1.04 -15.81 8.26
CA ALA A 13 1.12 -14.58 7.50
C ALA A 13 1.84 -14.81 6.18
N GLY A 14 1.38 -14.16 5.11
CA GLY A 14 1.97 -14.28 3.79
C GLY A 14 1.98 -12.96 3.04
N ILE A 15 3.05 -12.69 2.29
CA ILE A 15 3.18 -11.52 1.42
C ILE A 15 3.14 -11.96 -0.04
N ARG A 16 2.39 -11.21 -0.86
CA ARG A 16 2.38 -11.37 -2.32
C ARG A 16 2.10 -10.05 -3.03
N HIS A 17 2.37 -10.03 -4.33
CA HIS A 17 1.89 -8.97 -5.20
C HIS A 17 0.37 -8.94 -5.19
N LEU A 18 -0.17 -7.71 -5.22
CA LEU A 18 -1.59 -7.48 -5.37
C LEU A 18 -1.96 -7.55 -6.85
N THR A 19 -3.18 -8.00 -7.10
CA THR A 19 -3.77 -8.10 -8.43
C THR A 19 -5.06 -7.29 -8.47
N ILE A 20 -5.63 -7.09 -9.65
CA ILE A 20 -6.92 -6.42 -9.78
C ILE A 20 -8.06 -7.10 -8.98
N ALA A 21 -7.96 -8.41 -8.69
CA ALA A 21 -8.92 -9.13 -7.87
C ALA A 21 -8.92 -8.65 -6.40
N ASP A 22 -7.82 -8.06 -5.95
CA ASP A 22 -7.66 -7.55 -4.58
C ASP A 22 -8.20 -6.13 -4.38
N ALA A 23 -8.69 -5.49 -5.45
CA ALA A 23 -9.08 -4.07 -5.42
C ALA A 23 -10.17 -3.77 -4.37
N GLU A 24 -11.13 -4.67 -4.18
CA GLU A 24 -12.18 -4.53 -3.15
C GLU A 24 -11.60 -4.72 -1.74
N ALA A 25 -10.70 -5.70 -1.56
CA ALA A 25 -10.03 -5.92 -0.28
C ALA A 25 -9.17 -4.71 0.13
N CYS A 26 -8.46 -4.10 -0.83
CA CYS A 26 -7.69 -2.87 -0.58
C CYS A 26 -8.59 -1.72 -0.12
N GLN A 27 -9.79 -1.59 -0.69
CA GLN A 27 -10.77 -0.60 -0.27
C GLN A 27 -11.27 -0.84 1.15
N ILE A 28 -11.51 -2.10 1.52
CA ILE A 28 -11.90 -2.44 2.90
C ILE A 28 -10.77 -2.07 3.88
N VAL A 29 -9.52 -2.44 3.57
CA VAL A 29 -8.36 -2.13 4.41
C VAL A 29 -8.17 -0.61 4.54
N GLU A 30 -8.32 0.14 3.44
CA GLU A 30 -8.14 1.60 3.47
C GLU A 30 -9.26 2.30 4.26
N ASN A 31 -10.50 1.85 4.10
CA ASN A 31 -11.64 2.39 4.83
C ASN A 31 -11.54 2.17 6.35
N ASP A 32 -10.97 1.03 6.76
CA ASP A 32 -10.71 0.74 8.17
C ASP A 32 -9.50 1.53 8.68
N ALA A 33 -8.40 1.62 7.92
CA ALA A 33 -7.15 2.20 8.41
C ALA A 33 -7.16 3.73 8.57
N PHE A 34 -7.81 4.46 7.66
CA PHE A 34 -7.76 5.92 7.62
C PHE A 34 -9.00 6.56 8.25
N THR A 35 -8.82 7.26 9.36
CA THR A 35 -9.89 8.02 10.03
C THR A 35 -10.40 9.19 9.20
N ASN A 36 -9.53 9.89 8.47
CA ASN A 36 -9.92 10.97 7.55
C ASN A 36 -10.08 10.39 6.13
N PRO A 37 -11.31 10.38 5.56
CA PRO A 37 -11.54 9.88 4.21
C PRO A 37 -10.76 10.60 3.11
N ASN A 38 -10.42 11.88 3.31
CA ASN A 38 -9.69 12.68 2.33
C ASN A 38 -8.22 12.24 2.14
N TYR A 39 -7.67 11.46 3.09
CA TYR A 39 -6.30 10.95 3.01
C TYR A 39 -6.19 9.57 2.37
N ARG A 40 -7.33 8.92 2.14
CA ARG A 40 -7.39 7.64 1.43
C ARG A 40 -6.86 7.88 0.01
N ALA A 41 -6.28 6.88 -0.65
CA ALA A 41 -6.09 6.89 -2.11
C ALA A 41 -7.41 6.66 -2.87
N THR A 42 -8.49 6.39 -2.12
CA THR A 42 -9.86 6.19 -2.61
C THR A 42 -10.78 7.41 -2.78
N PRO A 43 -10.43 8.72 -2.64
CA PRO A 43 -11.43 9.77 -2.63
C PRO A 43 -11.87 10.10 -4.08
N GLU A 44 -12.88 9.36 -4.53
CA GLU A 44 -14.12 9.82 -5.16
C GLU A 44 -14.09 10.77 -6.38
N LYS A 45 -14.45 10.25 -7.56
CA LYS A 45 -15.79 10.46 -8.20
C LYS A 45 -15.91 9.94 -9.64
N ALA A 46 -14.81 9.65 -10.35
CA ALA A 46 -14.89 9.18 -11.75
C ALA A 46 -14.63 7.68 -11.95
N CYS A 47 -13.86 7.02 -11.07
CA CYS A 47 -13.55 5.59 -11.17
C CYS A 47 -14.18 4.84 -9.97
N ARG A 48 -14.97 3.79 -10.23
CA ARG A 48 -15.65 2.99 -9.18
C ARG A 48 -14.70 2.40 -8.13
N ASN A 49 -13.40 2.29 -8.43
CA ASN A 49 -12.35 1.88 -7.50
C ASN A 49 -10.97 2.33 -8.05
N PRO A 50 -10.29 3.32 -7.44
CA PRO A 50 -9.03 3.88 -7.95
C PRO A 50 -7.83 2.94 -7.81
N PHE A 51 -7.96 1.85 -7.04
CA PHE A 51 -6.96 0.79 -7.04
C PHE A 51 -6.93 0.06 -8.37
N ARG A 52 -8.03 0.02 -9.13
CA ARG A 52 -8.06 -0.70 -10.41
C ARG A 52 -7.00 -0.20 -11.39
N TYR A 53 -6.85 1.12 -11.55
CA TYR A 53 -5.81 1.69 -12.42
C TYR A 53 -4.42 1.20 -12.01
N ARG A 54 -4.09 1.32 -10.72
CA ARG A 54 -2.76 1.01 -10.19
C ARG A 54 -2.47 -0.49 -10.18
N LEU A 55 -3.46 -1.31 -9.83
CA LEU A 55 -3.34 -2.78 -9.81
C LEU A 55 -3.39 -3.40 -11.22
N THR A 56 -3.94 -2.69 -12.21
CA THR A 56 -3.87 -3.10 -13.62
C THR A 56 -2.49 -2.81 -14.21
N HIS A 57 -1.96 -1.60 -14.02
CA HIS A 57 -0.72 -1.18 -14.67
C HIS A 57 0.56 -1.47 -13.88
N TYR A 58 0.47 -1.56 -12.56
CA TYR A 58 1.63 -1.69 -11.67
C TYR A 58 1.45 -2.77 -10.59
N PRO A 59 0.96 -3.98 -10.91
CA PRO A 59 0.83 -5.06 -9.92
C PRO A 59 2.18 -5.41 -9.26
N ASP A 60 3.28 -5.29 -10.00
CA ASP A 60 4.63 -5.55 -9.50
C ASP A 60 5.12 -4.51 -8.48
N LEU A 61 4.52 -3.31 -8.46
CA LEU A 61 4.79 -2.27 -7.45
C LEU A 61 3.81 -2.32 -6.27
N CYS A 62 2.85 -3.24 -6.24
CA CYS A 62 1.82 -3.30 -5.21
C CYS A 62 1.95 -4.58 -4.39
N LEU A 63 2.05 -4.47 -3.06
CA LEU A 63 2.20 -5.62 -2.16
C LEU A 63 1.08 -5.68 -1.13
N GLY A 64 0.64 -6.89 -0.81
CA GLY A 64 -0.31 -7.17 0.25
C GLY A 64 0.27 -8.13 1.28
N LEU A 65 -0.06 -7.89 2.55
CA LEU A 65 0.14 -8.84 3.64
C LEU A 65 -1.21 -9.47 3.99
N PHE A 66 -1.25 -10.78 3.94
CA PHE A 66 -2.42 -11.60 4.19
C PHE A 66 -2.23 -12.44 5.44
N LEU A 67 -3.32 -12.63 6.20
CA LEU A 67 -3.38 -13.59 7.31
C LEU A 67 -4.30 -14.74 6.94
N LYS A 68 -3.85 -15.97 7.18
CA LYS A 68 -4.69 -17.16 7.08
C LYS A 68 -5.47 -17.34 8.37
N ALA A 69 -6.76 -17.03 8.32
CA ALA A 69 -7.62 -17.04 9.50
C ALA A 69 -9.02 -17.56 9.16
N PRO A 70 -9.76 -18.14 10.13
CA PRO A 70 -11.14 -18.51 9.92
C PRO A 70 -12.02 -17.27 9.67
N ALA A 71 -13.22 -17.48 9.12
CA ALA A 71 -14.21 -16.40 9.01
C ALA A 71 -14.52 -15.82 10.40
N ASN A 72 -14.65 -14.50 10.50
CA ASN A 72 -14.85 -13.75 11.75
C ASN A 72 -13.70 -13.87 12.77
N ALA A 73 -12.50 -14.22 12.32
CA ALA A 73 -11.32 -14.22 13.17
C ALA A 73 -11.11 -12.85 13.83
N VAL A 74 -10.65 -12.89 15.07
CA VAL A 74 -10.33 -11.71 15.87
C VAL A 74 -8.83 -11.68 16.07
N LEU A 75 -8.21 -10.54 15.83
CA LEU A 75 -6.82 -10.28 16.16
C LEU A 75 -6.79 -9.19 17.23
N ASP A 76 -6.37 -9.56 18.44
CA ASP A 76 -6.27 -8.66 19.60
C ASP A 76 -7.57 -7.92 19.95
N GLY A 77 -8.65 -8.70 20.08
CA GLY A 77 -9.97 -8.17 20.43
C GLY A 77 -10.69 -7.43 19.31
N LYS A 78 -10.06 -7.23 18.14
CA LYS A 78 -10.68 -6.58 16.97
C LYS A 78 -10.93 -7.58 15.83
N PRO A 79 -12.10 -7.52 15.17
CA PRO A 79 -12.38 -8.40 14.04
C PRO A 79 -11.43 -8.12 12.88
N LEU A 80 -10.97 -9.17 12.21
CA LEU A 80 -10.33 -9.06 10.91
C LEU A 80 -11.39 -8.77 9.84
N PRO A 81 -11.00 -8.14 8.71
CA PRO A 81 -11.88 -7.99 7.55
C PRO A 81 -12.44 -9.32 7.07
N SER A 82 -13.57 -9.27 6.37
CA SER A 82 -14.07 -10.45 5.65
C SER A 82 -13.02 -10.93 4.63
N PRO A 83 -12.80 -12.25 4.49
CA PRO A 83 -11.80 -12.77 3.56
C PRO A 83 -12.09 -12.33 2.12
N SER A 84 -11.04 -11.99 1.38
CA SER A 84 -11.13 -11.87 -0.08
C SER A 84 -11.58 -13.21 -0.68
N SER A 85 -12.41 -13.17 -1.71
CA SER A 85 -13.16 -14.29 -2.27
C SER A 85 -12.31 -15.47 -2.78
N ASP A 86 -11.00 -15.30 -2.95
CA ASP A 86 -10.10 -16.35 -3.42
C ASP A 86 -9.51 -17.20 -2.29
N SER A 87 -10.26 -18.25 -1.93
CA SER A 87 -9.78 -19.63 -1.76
C SER A 87 -10.80 -20.43 -0.94
N THR A 88 -11.40 -21.42 -1.59
CA THR A 88 -12.16 -22.50 -0.96
C THR A 88 -11.19 -23.41 -0.22
N SER A 89 -11.15 -23.33 1.11
CA SER A 89 -10.68 -24.46 1.92
C SER A 89 -11.70 -24.77 3.01
N GLU A 90 -12.20 -26.00 3.00
CA GLU A 90 -13.22 -26.50 3.92
C GLU A 90 -12.64 -26.89 5.30
N SER A 91 -11.36 -26.60 5.57
CA SER A 91 -10.72 -26.98 6.83
C SER A 91 -9.50 -26.13 7.25
N GLY A 92 -9.10 -25.11 6.49
CA GLY A 92 -7.76 -24.49 6.63
C GLY A 92 -7.68 -22.98 6.85
N GLY A 93 -8.81 -22.26 7.02
CA GLY A 93 -8.84 -20.79 7.06
C GLY A 93 -8.65 -20.15 5.67
N LYS A 94 -9.07 -18.89 5.53
CA LYS A 94 -8.96 -18.12 4.29
C LYS A 94 -7.91 -17.01 4.45
N TRP A 95 -7.23 -16.68 3.35
CA TRP A 95 -6.29 -15.57 3.32
C TRP A 95 -7.04 -14.25 3.25
N THR A 96 -6.85 -13.42 4.28
CA THR A 96 -7.48 -12.12 4.43
C THR A 96 -6.43 -11.03 4.34
N LEU A 97 -6.61 -10.05 3.45
CA LEU A 97 -5.73 -8.90 3.35
C LEU A 97 -5.86 -8.04 4.62
N VAL A 98 -4.74 -7.74 5.27
CA VAL A 98 -4.72 -6.92 6.51
C VAL A 98 -3.84 -5.68 6.40
N CYS A 99 -2.87 -5.68 5.48
CA CYS A 99 -2.09 -4.50 5.13
C CYS A 99 -1.81 -4.48 3.64
N HIS A 100 -1.70 -3.30 3.04
CA HIS A 100 -1.30 -3.12 1.65
C HIS A 100 -0.35 -1.95 1.45
N ILE A 101 0.43 -2.05 0.37
CA ILE A 101 1.14 -0.95 -0.28
C ILE A 101 0.64 -0.89 -1.71
N ILE A 102 0.10 0.27 -2.10
CA ILE A 102 -0.34 0.57 -3.46
C ILE A 102 0.58 1.66 -4.01
N ALA A 103 1.18 1.40 -5.16
CA ALA A 103 2.09 2.34 -5.81
C ALA A 103 1.83 2.46 -7.31
N SER A 104 2.40 3.50 -7.90
CA SER A 104 2.49 3.68 -9.36
C SER A 104 3.87 4.19 -9.75
N ARG A 105 4.10 4.27 -11.05
CA ARG A 105 5.27 4.93 -11.63
C ARG A 105 5.08 6.44 -11.67
N SER A 106 6.17 7.17 -11.49
CA SER A 106 6.25 8.61 -11.76
C SER A 106 7.67 8.99 -12.16
N ALA A 107 7.78 10.06 -12.96
CA ALA A 107 9.04 10.68 -13.36
C ALA A 107 9.44 11.86 -12.46
N ASN A 108 8.59 12.22 -11.49
CA ASN A 108 8.88 13.28 -10.55
C ASN A 108 9.89 12.83 -9.48
N PRO A 109 10.65 13.76 -8.87
CA PRO A 109 11.55 13.45 -7.76
C PRO A 109 10.85 13.30 -6.41
N VAL A 110 9.59 13.75 -6.31
CA VAL A 110 8.70 13.60 -5.14
C VAL A 110 7.26 13.42 -5.64
N ILE A 111 6.35 12.97 -4.77
CA ILE A 111 4.94 12.80 -5.14
C ILE A 111 4.30 14.18 -5.34
N SER A 112 3.71 14.40 -6.52
CA SER A 112 2.88 15.57 -6.83
C SER A 112 1.39 15.24 -6.74
N ASP A 113 0.53 16.26 -6.71
CA ASP A 113 -0.93 16.05 -6.80
C ASP A 113 -1.32 15.33 -8.09
N GLY A 114 -0.63 15.64 -9.19
CA GLY A 114 -0.82 14.94 -10.45
C GLY A 114 -0.52 13.44 -10.35
N ASP A 115 0.41 13.01 -9.50
CA ASP A 115 0.67 11.57 -9.28
C ASP A 115 -0.46 10.89 -8.48
N MET A 116 -1.10 11.62 -7.56
CA MET A 116 -2.21 11.12 -6.75
C MET A 116 -3.47 10.87 -7.59
N GLU A 117 -3.60 11.54 -8.73
CA GLU A 117 -4.73 11.40 -9.66
C GLU A 117 -4.72 10.08 -10.44
N VAL A 118 -5.92 9.57 -10.72
CA VAL A 118 -6.13 8.52 -11.73
C VAL A 118 -6.41 9.20 -13.07
N PRO A 119 -5.63 8.92 -14.14
CA PRO A 119 -5.85 9.56 -15.43
C PRO A 119 -7.29 9.38 -15.95
N ALA A 120 -7.90 10.47 -16.39
CA ALA A 120 -9.25 10.43 -16.97
C ALA A 120 -9.26 9.58 -18.24
N GLY A 121 -10.22 8.65 -18.35
CA GLY A 121 -10.33 7.77 -19.51
C GLY A 121 -9.22 6.72 -19.64
N TRP A 122 -8.47 6.44 -18.56
CA TRP A 122 -7.46 5.37 -18.58
C TRP A 122 -8.07 4.05 -19.06
N THR A 123 -7.30 3.29 -19.82
CA THR A 123 -7.66 1.95 -20.28
C THR A 123 -6.65 0.93 -19.75
N PRO A 124 -6.95 -0.38 -19.81
CA PRO A 124 -5.97 -1.42 -19.49
C PRO A 124 -4.78 -1.48 -20.46
N ASP A 125 -4.78 -0.71 -21.55
CA ASP A 125 -3.67 -0.64 -22.50
C ASP A 125 -2.44 0.00 -21.85
N PRO A 126 -1.23 -0.60 -21.97
CA PRO A 126 0.00 -0.07 -21.39
C PRO A 126 0.32 1.38 -21.77
N SER A 127 -0.17 1.90 -22.90
CA SER A 127 -0.03 3.31 -23.28
C SER A 127 -0.75 4.28 -22.34
N SER A 128 -1.71 3.80 -21.55
CA SER A 128 -2.40 4.58 -20.51
C SER A 128 -1.61 4.62 -19.19
N ALA A 129 -0.50 3.87 -19.06
CA ALA A 129 0.33 3.85 -17.88
C ALA A 129 1.28 5.05 -17.86
N ARG A 130 1.36 5.74 -16.72
CA ARG A 130 2.50 6.60 -16.40
C ARG A 130 3.80 5.81 -16.38
N THR A 131 4.90 6.49 -16.71
CA THR A 131 6.26 5.95 -16.73
C THR A 131 7.15 6.70 -15.74
N GLY A 132 8.37 6.21 -15.54
CA GLY A 132 9.39 6.83 -14.68
C GLY A 132 10.00 5.86 -13.68
N SER A 133 11.08 6.27 -13.02
CA SER A 133 11.85 5.40 -12.12
C SER A 133 11.42 5.50 -10.65
N MET A 134 10.53 6.42 -10.30
CA MET A 134 9.99 6.52 -8.95
C MET A 134 8.82 5.54 -8.73
N ALA A 135 8.89 4.75 -7.67
CA ALA A 135 7.76 4.06 -7.08
C ALA A 135 7.03 5.02 -6.13
N ALA A 136 5.96 5.64 -6.61
CA ALA A 136 5.13 6.58 -5.87
C ALA A 136 4.09 5.81 -5.03
N LEU A 137 4.23 5.80 -3.71
CA LEU A 137 3.30 5.12 -2.80
C LEU A 137 2.10 6.02 -2.54
N HIS A 138 0.94 5.57 -3.00
CA HIS A 138 -0.34 6.26 -2.85
C HIS A 138 -1.07 5.85 -1.59
N SER A 139 -0.88 4.60 -1.15
CA SER A 139 -1.54 4.07 0.04
C SER A 139 -0.62 3.06 0.71
N PHE A 140 -0.31 3.31 1.98
CA PHE A 140 0.25 2.31 2.89
C PHE A 140 -0.68 2.21 4.09
N ALA A 141 -1.42 1.12 4.16
CA ALA A 141 -2.51 0.95 5.11
C ALA A 141 -2.39 -0.39 5.83
N CYS A 142 -2.80 -0.41 7.09
CA CYS A 142 -3.01 -1.61 7.87
C CYS A 142 -4.31 -1.46 8.65
N VAL A 143 -5.14 -2.50 8.66
CA VAL A 143 -6.36 -2.52 9.47
C VAL A 143 -6.03 -2.32 10.95
N HIS A 144 -6.95 -1.70 11.70
CA HIS A 144 -6.79 -1.38 13.11
C HIS A 144 -6.48 -2.60 13.99
N ALA A 145 -6.90 -3.80 13.57
CA ALA A 145 -6.57 -5.06 14.25
C ALA A 145 -5.09 -5.47 14.05
N ALA A 146 -4.46 -5.05 12.95
CA ALA A 146 -3.07 -5.36 12.58
C ALA A 146 -2.07 -4.26 12.99
N GLN A 147 -2.55 -3.07 13.35
CA GLN A 147 -1.70 -1.96 13.78
C GLN A 147 -1.01 -2.26 15.13
N GLY A 148 0.19 -1.71 15.34
CA GLY A 148 0.97 -1.89 16.57
C GLY A 148 1.61 -3.27 16.76
N LYS A 149 1.51 -4.18 15.77
CA LYS A 149 1.99 -5.57 15.86
C LYS A 149 3.20 -5.89 14.97
N GLY A 150 3.79 -4.86 14.36
CA GLY A 150 4.92 -5.04 13.44
C GLY A 150 4.56 -5.50 12.02
N LEU A 151 3.30 -5.89 11.75
CA LEU A 151 2.82 -6.33 10.43
C LEU A 151 3.14 -5.31 9.32
N GLY A 152 2.78 -4.04 9.51
CA GLY A 152 3.09 -2.98 8.55
C GLY A 152 4.59 -2.75 8.35
N ARG A 153 5.39 -2.81 9.43
CA ARG A 153 6.86 -2.70 9.35
C ARG A 153 7.45 -3.84 8.52
N GLN A 154 6.94 -5.06 8.69
CA GLN A 154 7.38 -6.22 7.92
C GLN A 154 7.00 -6.11 6.44
N LEU A 155 5.78 -5.62 6.14
CA LEU A 155 5.35 -5.35 4.76
C LEU A 155 6.25 -4.30 4.11
N MET A 156 6.53 -3.18 4.79
CA MET A 156 7.41 -2.12 4.26
C MET A 156 8.85 -2.60 4.07
N ALA A 157 9.40 -3.39 5.01
CA ALA A 157 10.74 -3.95 4.86
C ALA A 157 10.85 -4.87 3.64
N ASN A 158 9.86 -5.74 3.42
CA ASN A 158 9.77 -6.58 2.23
C ASN A 158 9.61 -5.75 0.95
N TYR A 159 8.82 -4.68 1.02
CA TYR A 159 8.64 -3.75 -0.10
C TYR A 159 9.95 -3.09 -0.51
N VAL A 160 10.64 -2.44 0.43
CA VAL A 160 11.93 -1.77 0.19
C VAL A 160 12.95 -2.77 -0.35
N GLN A 161 13.05 -3.97 0.23
CA GLN A 161 13.97 -5.00 -0.26
C GLN A 161 13.68 -5.39 -1.73
N ARG A 162 12.41 -5.53 -2.10
CA ARG A 162 12.02 -5.87 -3.48
C ARG A 162 12.30 -4.72 -4.44
N MET A 163 11.95 -3.49 -4.08
CA MET A 163 12.18 -2.30 -4.91
C MET A 163 13.68 -2.00 -5.07
N THR A 164 14.49 -2.27 -4.06
CA THR A 164 15.96 -2.14 -4.15
C THR A 164 16.58 -3.11 -5.16
N ARG A 165 15.94 -4.26 -5.39
CA ARG A 165 16.37 -5.25 -6.38
C ARG A 165 15.77 -5.04 -7.77
N ALA A 166 14.77 -4.17 -7.89
CA ALA A 166 14.14 -3.86 -9.17
C ALA A 166 15.03 -2.87 -9.96
N PRO A 167 15.57 -3.24 -11.13
CA PRO A 167 16.58 -2.43 -11.82
C PRO A 167 16.01 -1.09 -12.36
N ASP A 168 14.69 -1.03 -12.52
CA ASP A 168 13.95 0.10 -13.05
C ASP A 168 13.34 0.99 -11.96
N VAL A 169 13.50 0.67 -10.68
CA VAL A 169 13.11 1.55 -9.56
C VAL A 169 14.37 2.21 -9.02
N GLU A 170 14.40 3.53 -8.98
CA GLU A 170 15.52 4.35 -8.48
C GLU A 170 15.19 5.06 -7.17
N LEU A 171 13.90 5.26 -6.92
CA LEU A 171 13.39 6.05 -5.83
C LEU A 171 12.06 5.48 -5.35
N ILE A 172 11.88 5.40 -4.04
CA ILE A 172 10.59 5.13 -3.41
C ILE A 172 10.16 6.41 -2.71
N ALA A 173 9.00 6.95 -3.06
CA ALA A 173 8.48 8.17 -2.45
C ALA A 173 7.11 7.93 -1.81
N LEU A 174 6.83 8.66 -0.73
CA LEU A 174 5.53 8.69 -0.08
C LEU A 174 5.27 10.07 0.56
N LEU A 175 4.00 10.38 0.74
CA LEU A 175 3.54 11.51 1.55
C LEU A 175 3.21 11.03 2.95
N CYS A 176 3.60 11.79 3.98
CA CYS A 176 3.19 11.49 5.36
C CYS A 176 2.94 12.72 6.22
N GLN A 177 2.14 12.53 7.27
CA GLN A 177 1.92 13.55 8.31
C GLN A 177 3.11 13.62 9.26
N ASP A 178 3.31 14.77 9.91
CA ASP A 178 4.44 15.04 10.80
C ASP A 178 4.70 13.94 11.84
N HIS A 179 3.65 13.43 12.47
CA HIS A 179 3.77 12.42 13.52
C HIS A 179 4.29 11.05 13.01
N LEU A 180 4.33 10.84 11.69
CA LEU A 180 4.86 9.63 11.06
C LEU A 180 6.30 9.79 10.54
N LEU A 181 6.88 11.00 10.58
CA LEU A 181 8.26 11.25 10.12
C LEU A 181 9.24 10.27 10.76
N GLY A 182 9.24 10.17 12.10
CA GLY A 182 10.14 9.26 12.82
C GLY A 182 9.92 7.79 12.49
N VAL A 183 8.68 7.39 12.15
CA VAL A 183 8.36 6.02 11.74
C VAL A 183 9.03 5.73 10.39
N TYR A 184 8.86 6.58 9.39
CA TYR A 184 9.44 6.37 8.07
C TYR A 184 10.96 6.56 8.07
N THR A 185 11.50 7.49 8.86
CA THR A 185 12.95 7.61 9.06
C THR A 185 13.55 6.34 9.65
N SER A 186 12.88 5.70 10.61
CA SER A 186 13.33 4.40 11.14
C SER A 186 13.28 3.25 10.11
N MET A 187 12.61 3.45 8.98
CA MET A 187 12.53 2.50 7.86
C MET A 187 13.52 2.84 6.73
N GLY A 188 14.38 3.85 6.90
CA GLY A 188 15.40 4.25 5.93
C GLY A 188 14.98 5.40 5.00
N TYR A 189 13.78 5.96 5.17
CA TYR A 189 13.37 7.13 4.39
C TYR A 189 14.02 8.40 4.93
N THR A 190 14.27 9.35 4.04
CA THR A 190 14.70 10.71 4.37
C THR A 190 13.63 11.70 3.98
N ARG A 191 13.48 12.77 4.76
CA ARG A 191 12.58 13.87 4.40
C ARG A 191 13.22 14.65 3.25
N SER A 192 12.44 15.01 2.25
CA SER A 192 12.83 16.05 1.30
C SER A 192 13.15 17.34 2.07
N HIS A 193 14.05 18.16 1.54
CA HIS A 193 14.55 19.35 2.23
C HIS A 193 13.47 20.43 2.45
N THR A 194 12.31 20.31 1.81
CA THR A 194 11.18 21.26 1.88
C THR A 194 9.89 20.57 2.30
N GLU A 195 8.93 21.36 2.79
CA GLU A 195 7.54 20.90 2.90
C GLU A 195 7.00 20.47 1.53
N SER A 196 6.08 19.51 1.53
CA SER A 196 5.50 19.02 0.28
C SER A 196 4.60 20.08 -0.33
N LEU A 197 4.71 20.23 -1.65
CA LEU A 197 3.79 21.05 -2.44
C LEU A 197 2.48 20.33 -2.74
N ALA A 198 2.37 19.03 -2.41
CA ALA A 198 1.15 18.27 -2.61
C ALA A 198 0.02 18.82 -1.71
N THR A 199 -1.12 19.12 -2.32
CA THR A 199 -2.34 19.59 -1.66
C THR A 199 -3.41 18.51 -1.53
N PHE A 200 -3.12 17.30 -2.04
CA PHE A 200 -3.97 16.12 -1.92
C PHE A 200 -4.58 15.98 -0.52
N GLY A 201 -5.90 15.77 -0.43
CA GLY A 201 -6.58 15.57 0.85
C GLY A 201 -6.53 16.77 1.83
N GLY A 202 -6.09 17.95 1.39
CA GLY A 202 -5.97 19.17 2.21
C GLY A 202 -4.53 19.62 2.50
N GLY A 203 -3.52 18.92 1.97
CA GLY A 203 -2.11 19.31 2.09
C GLY A 203 -1.50 19.12 3.48
N GLY A 204 -0.38 19.83 3.74
CA GLY A 204 0.39 19.71 4.99
C GLY A 204 1.22 18.43 5.08
N TRP A 205 1.65 17.91 3.93
CA TRP A 205 2.42 16.68 3.83
C TRP A 205 3.92 16.91 3.93
N ASN A 206 4.62 15.87 4.34
CA ASN A 206 6.06 15.74 4.17
C ASN A 206 6.35 14.76 3.04
N ASP A 207 7.21 15.17 2.12
CA ASP A 207 7.77 14.26 1.12
C ASP A 207 8.85 13.41 1.79
N MET A 208 8.65 12.08 1.79
CA MET A 208 9.63 11.12 2.27
C MET A 208 10.12 10.29 1.10
N ILE A 209 11.44 10.19 0.96
CA ILE A 209 12.10 9.49 -0.15
C ILE A 209 13.11 8.46 0.35
N LEU A 210 13.27 7.38 -0.40
CA LEU A 210 14.29 6.36 -0.21
C LEU A 210 14.88 5.99 -1.58
N GLU A 211 16.15 6.31 -1.78
CA GLU A 211 16.89 5.97 -2.99
C GLU A 211 17.27 4.49 -2.98
N THR A 212 16.95 3.77 -4.05
CA THR A 212 17.17 2.32 -4.16
C THR A 212 18.53 1.98 -4.78
N LYS A 213 19.15 2.93 -5.48
CA LYS A 213 20.48 2.78 -6.06
C LYS A 213 21.48 3.54 -5.19
N SER A 214 22.53 2.85 -4.76
CA SER A 214 23.75 3.46 -4.20
C SER A 214 24.74 3.80 -5.31
#